data_AF-A0A1M7YMV0-F1
#
_entry.id   AF-A0A1M7YMV0-F1
#
_cell.length_a   1.000
_cell.length_b   1.000
_cell.length_c   1.000
_cell.angle_alpha   90.00
_cell.angle_beta   90.00
_cell.angle_gamma   90.00
#
_symmetry.space_group_name_H-M   'P 1'
#
loop_
_entity.id
_entity.type
_entity.pdbx_description
1 polymer ?
#
loop_
_entity_poly.entity_id
_entity_poly.type
_entity_poly.pdbx_seq_one_letter_code
_entity_poly.pdbx_strand_id
1 'polypeptide(L)'
;DVHQKALVGITSSAENDRYDREDGSFEWTTWECRPWYQANGEIGGFVVYTEVVTDRIKAEEQKLLLQQQLYQAQKMEAIGTLAGGIAHDFNNILGAILGYAEMVQEDSPKGSTMRSDIDSVIKASQRAKELVKQILAFSRQTVTEERVLQPAFIIKEAIKMLRATLPTTIEIQQNIDLEAGVIFADPTQIHQIITNLCTNAFHAMEETGGILNISLQNKELALADLASEPDVQPGHFVEISVGDTGQGIAPEIMDKIFDPFFTTKEVGKGTGMGLAIIHGIAKKSGGFISCKSSPSKGTTFYVYLPVHADTAQPEAETTPAELVQTGIEHILFIDDEEILAEMGKTMLERLGYRV
;
A
#
# COMPACT_ATOMS: atom_id res chain seq x y z
N ASP A 1 33.72 33.02 29.64
CA ASP A 1 33.02 34.24 29.21
C ASP A 1 31.82 34.57 30.12
N VAL A 2 30.81 33.69 30.21
CA VAL A 2 29.60 33.91 31.03
C VAL A 2 29.88 34.25 32.51
N HIS A 3 30.78 33.53 33.18
CA HIS A 3 31.13 33.84 34.58
C HIS A 3 31.84 35.20 34.75
N GLN A 4 32.65 35.61 33.77
CA GLN A 4 33.33 36.92 33.81
C GLN A 4 32.32 38.06 33.65
N LYS A 5 31.29 37.86 32.82
CA LYS A 5 30.16 38.81 32.66
C LYS A 5 29.38 38.97 33.97
N ALA A 6 29.11 37.87 34.68
CA ALA A 6 28.44 37.93 35.98
C ALA A 6 29.28 38.67 37.03
N LEU A 7 30.61 38.50 37.04
CA LEU A 7 31.51 39.20 37.96
C LEU A 7 31.62 40.72 37.71
N VAL A 8 31.15 41.22 36.57
CA VAL A 8 31.02 42.66 36.27
C VAL A 8 29.56 43.14 36.30
N GLY A 9 28.65 42.34 36.84
CA GLY A 9 27.25 42.72 37.10
C GLY A 9 26.26 42.38 35.99
N ILE A 10 26.66 41.59 34.98
CA ILE A 10 25.81 41.25 33.83
C ILE A 10 25.17 39.87 34.06
N THR A 11 23.84 39.80 33.99
CA THR A 11 23.11 38.52 33.97
C THR A 11 23.11 37.93 32.58
N SER A 12 23.32 36.63 32.45
CA SER A 12 23.29 35.89 31.19
C SER A 12 22.44 34.65 31.34
N SER A 13 21.69 34.29 30.31
CA SER A 13 20.85 33.10 30.29
C SER A 13 20.84 32.48 28.91
N ALA A 14 20.61 31.17 28.85
CA ALA A 14 20.32 30.46 27.62
C ALA A 14 19.25 29.40 27.87
N GLU A 15 18.35 29.25 26.91
CA GLU A 15 17.36 28.18 26.87
C GLU A 15 17.77 27.15 25.83
N ASN A 16 17.53 25.87 26.13
CA ASN A 16 17.83 24.76 25.24
C ASN A 16 19.29 24.83 24.74
N ASP A 17 20.23 25.05 25.65
CA ASP A 17 21.66 25.09 25.35
C ASP A 17 22.25 23.68 25.44
N ARG A 18 23.04 23.31 24.44
CA ARG A 18 23.62 21.96 24.36
C ARG A 18 24.86 21.89 25.25
N TYR A 19 24.82 20.94 26.19
CA TYR A 19 25.93 20.63 27.07
C TYR A 19 26.48 19.24 26.75
N ASP A 20 27.68 19.19 26.17
CA ASP A 20 28.39 17.93 25.91
C ASP A 20 29.09 17.44 27.18
N ARG A 21 28.84 16.17 27.54
CA ARG A 21 29.45 15.48 28.68
C ARG A 21 30.78 14.84 28.28
N GLU A 22 31.63 14.58 29.27
CA GLU A 22 32.95 13.95 29.06
C GLU A 22 32.88 12.53 28.47
N ASP A 23 31.75 11.84 28.65
CA ASP A 23 31.48 10.51 28.07
C ASP A 23 31.04 10.54 26.59
N GLY A 24 30.96 11.74 26.00
CA GLY A 24 30.52 11.95 24.62
C GLY A 24 29.00 12.00 24.44
N SER A 25 28.21 11.83 25.50
CA SER A 25 26.78 12.13 25.49
C SER A 25 26.53 13.64 25.59
N PHE A 26 25.30 14.08 25.30
CA PHE A 26 24.93 15.49 25.48
C PHE A 26 23.59 15.60 26.18
N GLU A 27 23.39 16.73 26.84
CA GLU A 27 22.13 17.13 27.45
C GLU A 27 21.73 18.51 26.97
N TRP A 28 20.43 18.75 26.91
CA TRP A 28 19.89 20.08 26.76
C TRP A 28 19.71 20.69 28.13
N THR A 29 20.20 21.90 28.32
CA THR A 29 20.14 22.62 29.57
C THR A 29 19.51 23.99 29.36
N THR A 30 18.72 24.43 30.34
CA THR A 30 18.36 25.84 30.47
C THR A 30 19.11 26.37 31.67
N TRP A 31 19.82 27.48 31.49
CA TRP A 31 20.64 28.05 32.56
C TRP A 31 20.54 29.57 32.63
N GLU A 32 20.73 30.06 33.84
CA GLU A 32 20.84 31.49 34.16
C GLU A 32 22.02 31.69 35.11
N CYS A 33 22.89 32.64 34.77
CA CYS A 33 24.02 33.06 35.57
C CYS A 33 23.85 34.53 35.94
N ARG A 34 23.79 34.83 37.25
CA ARG A 34 23.55 36.18 37.78
C ARG A 34 24.57 36.58 38.85
N PRO A 35 24.92 37.88 38.98
CA PRO A 35 25.77 38.37 40.06
C PRO A 35 25.13 38.14 41.44
N TRP A 36 25.96 37.87 42.43
CA TRP A 36 25.59 37.86 43.85
C TRP A 36 26.25 39.04 44.57
N TYR A 37 25.45 39.81 45.29
CA TYR A 37 25.90 41.02 45.97
C TYR A 37 26.06 40.78 47.46
N GLN A 38 27.13 41.34 48.02
CA GLN A 38 27.34 41.43 49.47
C GLN A 38 26.48 42.54 50.07
N ALA A 39 26.40 42.58 51.41
CA ALA A 39 25.62 43.60 52.13
C ALA A 39 26.10 45.04 51.88
N ASN A 40 27.36 45.23 51.48
CA ASN A 40 27.94 46.53 51.11
C ASN A 40 27.63 46.96 49.66
N GLY A 41 26.90 46.13 48.88
CA GLY A 41 26.57 46.40 47.48
C GLY A 41 27.64 46.00 46.47
N GLU A 42 28.79 45.47 46.91
CA GLU A 42 29.82 44.96 46.01
C GLU A 42 29.48 43.54 45.52
N ILE A 43 29.97 43.17 44.34
CA ILE A 43 29.79 41.83 43.79
C ILE A 43 30.67 40.86 44.57
N GLY A 44 30.04 39.98 45.34
CA GLY A 44 30.70 38.92 46.10
C GLY A 44 30.94 37.65 45.31
N GLY A 45 30.25 37.49 44.17
CA GLY A 45 30.37 36.31 43.32
C GLY A 45 29.23 36.23 42.31
N PHE A 46 28.88 35.01 41.90
CA PHE A 46 27.76 34.75 40.99
C PHE A 46 27.02 33.48 41.41
N VAL A 47 25.77 33.35 40.98
CA VAL A 47 24.93 32.17 41.16
C VAL A 47 24.52 31.66 39.79
N VAL A 48 24.68 30.35 39.57
CA VAL A 48 24.22 29.67 38.36
C VAL A 48 23.08 28.74 38.72
N TYR A 49 21.97 28.86 38.01
CA TYR A 49 20.91 27.87 37.98
C TYR A 49 21.01 27.12 36.66
N THR A 50 20.97 25.80 36.72
CA THR A 50 20.97 24.95 35.54
C THR A 50 19.92 23.86 35.73
N GLU A 51 19.00 23.77 34.78
CA GLU A 51 17.99 22.72 34.69
C GLU A 51 18.29 21.86 33.47
N VAL A 52 18.28 20.54 33.64
CA VAL A 52 18.37 19.59 32.52
C VAL A 52 16.98 19.44 31.92
N VAL A 53 16.82 19.81 30.66
CA VAL A 53 15.54 19.83 29.92
C VAL A 53 15.47 18.79 28.80
N THR A 54 16.46 17.89 28.70
CA THR A 54 16.57 16.86 27.66
C THR A 54 15.31 16.01 27.52
N ASP A 55 14.77 15.48 28.63
CA ASP A 55 13.60 14.61 28.59
C ASP A 55 12.33 15.37 28.19
N ARG A 56 12.22 16.64 28.59
CA ARG A 56 11.12 17.51 28.19
C ARG A 56 11.12 17.75 26.69
N ILE A 57 12.27 18.11 26.11
CA ILE A 57 12.42 18.34 24.66
C ILE A 57 12.09 17.06 23.89
N LYS A 58 12.65 15.91 24.29
CA LYS A 58 12.35 14.62 23.65
C LYS A 58 10.86 14.26 23.70
N ALA A 59 10.21 14.50 24.84
CA ALA A 59 8.78 14.26 24.99
C ALA A 59 7.94 15.19 24.11
N GLU A 60 8.33 16.46 23.97
CA GLU A 60 7.67 17.43 23.09
C GLU A 60 7.84 17.06 21.60
N GLU A 61 9.04 16.65 21.18
CA GLU A 61 9.30 16.16 19.83
C GLU A 61 8.49 14.90 19.51
N GLN A 62 8.49 13.91 20.42
CA GLN A 62 7.67 12.69 20.28
C GLN A 62 6.18 13.01 20.21
N LYS A 63 5.69 13.92 21.06
CA LYS A 63 4.30 14.36 21.05
C LYS A 63 3.93 15.03 19.73
N LEU A 64 4.79 15.89 19.19
CA LEU A 64 4.57 16.55 17.91
C LEU A 64 4.52 15.53 16.77
N LEU A 65 5.43 14.56 16.76
CA LEU A 65 5.45 13.46 15.79
C LEU A 65 4.15 12.65 15.85
N LEU A 66 3.72 12.25 17.04
CA LEU A 66 2.47 11.51 17.25
C LEU A 66 1.24 12.31 16.82
N GLN A 67 1.20 13.61 17.10
CA GLN A 67 0.11 14.49 16.66
C GLN A 67 0.03 14.59 15.13
N GLN A 68 1.18 14.69 14.45
CA GLN A 68 1.23 14.68 12.99
C GLN A 68 0.76 13.33 12.42
N GLN A 69 1.18 12.21 13.02
CA GLN A 69 0.73 10.87 12.62
C GLN A 69 -0.78 10.70 12.83
N LEU A 70 -1.32 11.14 13.96
CA LEU A 70 -2.76 11.09 14.25
C LEU A 70 -3.56 11.93 13.25
N TYR A 71 -3.12 13.16 12.96
CA TYR A 71 -3.78 14.02 11.99
C TYR A 71 -3.79 13.39 10.59
N GLN A 72 -2.67 12.79 10.18
CA GLN A 72 -2.57 12.10 8.90
C GLN A 72 -3.46 10.86 8.84
N ALA A 73 -3.54 10.08 9.93
CA ALA A 73 -4.42 8.92 10.03
C ALA A 73 -5.90 9.30 9.92
N GLN A 74 -6.34 10.33 10.65
CA GLN A 74 -7.71 10.86 10.59
C GLN A 74 -8.06 11.40 9.19
N LYS A 75 -7.11 12.07 8.53
CA LYS A 75 -7.29 12.53 7.15
C LYS A 75 -7.48 11.36 6.18
N MET A 76 -6.72 10.28 6.35
CA MET A 76 -6.83 9.08 5.53
C MET A 76 -8.13 8.30 5.79
N GLU A 77 -8.57 8.21 7.04
CA GLU A 77 -9.86 7.61 7.42
C GLU A 77 -11.04 8.36 6.79
N ALA A 78 -11.01 9.69 6.81
CA ALA A 78 -12.04 10.53 6.19
C ALA A 78 -12.07 10.35 4.66
N ILE A 79 -10.90 10.30 4.00
CA ILE A 79 -10.79 10.04 2.56
C ILE A 79 -11.29 8.64 2.21
N GLY A 80 -10.93 7.64 3.03
CA GLY A 80 -11.38 6.26 2.85
C GLY A 80 -12.90 6.13 2.96
N THR A 81 -13.51 6.72 3.98
CA THR A 81 -14.97 6.70 4.18
C THR A 81 -15.72 7.34 3.00
N LEU A 82 -15.25 8.51 2.53
CA LEU A 82 -15.85 9.19 1.38
C LEU A 82 -15.70 8.39 0.07
N ALA A 83 -14.52 7.83 -0.17
CA ALA A 83 -14.27 7.02 -1.36
C ALA A 83 -15.07 5.70 -1.36
N GLY A 84 -15.36 5.12 -0.20
CA GLY A 84 -16.19 3.93 -0.07
C GLY A 84 -17.65 4.19 -0.50
N GLY A 85 -18.23 5.31 -0.04
CA GLY A 85 -19.57 5.75 -0.45
C GLY A 85 -19.63 6.06 -1.94
N ILE A 86 -18.70 6.88 -2.46
CA ILE A 86 -18.66 7.24 -3.89
C ILE A 86 -18.53 5.98 -4.76
N ALA A 87 -17.68 5.03 -4.37
CA ALA A 87 -17.47 3.82 -5.15
C ALA A 87 -18.67 2.86 -5.13
N HIS A 88 -19.46 2.84 -4.06
CA HIS A 88 -20.73 2.13 -4.04
C HIS A 88 -21.67 2.68 -5.13
N ASP A 89 -21.87 3.99 -5.16
CA ASP A 89 -22.73 4.66 -6.15
C ASP A 89 -22.25 4.40 -7.59
N PHE A 90 -20.93 4.44 -7.83
CA PHE A 90 -20.36 4.09 -9.13
C PHE A 90 -20.62 2.63 -9.52
N ASN A 91 -20.53 1.69 -8.58
CA ASN A 91 -20.82 0.29 -8.86
C ASN A 91 -22.28 0.07 -9.23
N ASN A 92 -23.21 0.82 -8.61
CA ASN A 92 -24.64 0.74 -8.93
C ASN A 92 -24.93 1.25 -10.34
N ILE A 93 -24.37 2.42 -10.69
CA ILE A 93 -24.46 2.97 -12.05
C ILE A 93 -23.85 2.01 -13.08
N LEU A 94 -22.65 1.49 -12.81
CA LEU A 94 -21.98 0.55 -13.72
C LEU A 94 -22.72 -0.78 -13.84
N GLY A 95 -23.33 -1.26 -12.76
CA GLY A 95 -24.17 -2.46 -12.75
C GLY A 95 -25.34 -2.33 -13.71
N ALA A 96 -26.08 -1.22 -13.63
CA ALA A 96 -27.18 -0.93 -14.54
C ALA A 96 -26.72 -0.84 -16.01
N ILE A 97 -25.64 -0.08 -16.28
CA ILE A 97 -25.09 0.07 -17.64
C ILE A 97 -24.70 -1.29 -18.21
N LEU A 98 -24.00 -2.11 -17.42
CA LEU A 98 -23.53 -3.42 -17.86
C LEU A 98 -24.70 -4.37 -18.11
N GLY A 99 -25.69 -4.42 -17.21
CA GLY A 99 -26.85 -5.30 -17.34
C GLY A 99 -27.72 -4.96 -18.57
N TYR A 100 -27.99 -3.67 -18.82
CA TYR A 100 -28.68 -3.28 -20.05
C TYR A 100 -27.84 -3.55 -21.30
N ALA A 101 -26.53 -3.33 -21.25
CA ALA A 101 -25.67 -3.60 -22.38
C ALA A 101 -25.61 -5.10 -22.72
N GLU A 102 -25.57 -5.97 -21.71
CA GLU A 102 -25.63 -7.44 -21.87
C GLU A 102 -26.98 -7.89 -22.46
N MET A 103 -28.09 -7.31 -22.00
CA MET A 103 -29.42 -7.57 -22.57
C MET A 103 -29.51 -7.18 -24.06
N VAL A 104 -29.00 -6.00 -24.43
CA VAL A 104 -28.94 -5.55 -25.82
C VAL A 104 -27.98 -6.41 -26.63
N GLN A 105 -26.88 -6.86 -26.03
CA GLN A 105 -25.96 -7.83 -26.63
C GLN A 105 -26.74 -9.07 -27.07
N GLU A 106 -27.46 -9.72 -26.16
CA GLU A 106 -28.19 -10.97 -26.39
C GLU A 106 -29.22 -10.85 -27.53
N ASP A 107 -29.91 -9.71 -27.60
CA ASP A 107 -30.90 -9.45 -28.66
C ASP A 107 -30.27 -9.05 -30.00
N SER A 108 -28.98 -8.68 -30.00
CA SER A 108 -28.29 -8.21 -31.20
C SER A 108 -27.87 -9.38 -32.12
N PRO A 109 -28.17 -9.29 -33.43
CA PRO A 109 -27.70 -10.28 -34.40
C PRO A 109 -26.17 -10.40 -34.39
N LYS A 110 -25.65 -11.63 -34.40
CA LYS A 110 -24.21 -11.91 -34.47
C LYS A 110 -23.61 -11.27 -35.74
N GLY A 111 -22.51 -10.52 -35.58
CA GLY A 111 -21.82 -9.84 -36.68
C GLY A 111 -22.43 -8.49 -37.11
N SER A 112 -23.47 -8.01 -36.42
CA SER A 112 -24.00 -6.65 -36.66
C SER A 112 -23.08 -5.57 -36.08
N THR A 113 -23.15 -4.36 -36.65
CA THR A 113 -22.48 -3.17 -36.10
C THR A 113 -22.95 -2.86 -34.68
N MET A 114 -24.26 -3.02 -34.41
CA MET A 114 -24.85 -2.87 -33.08
C MET A 114 -24.22 -3.79 -32.02
N ARG A 115 -23.96 -5.06 -32.38
CA ARG A 115 -23.24 -6.00 -31.50
C ARG A 115 -21.80 -5.52 -31.24
N SER A 116 -21.10 -5.01 -32.24
CA SER A 116 -19.74 -4.47 -32.08
C SER A 116 -19.72 -3.21 -31.19
N ASP A 117 -20.71 -2.35 -31.32
CA ASP A 117 -20.84 -1.12 -30.52
C ASP A 117 -21.15 -1.48 -29.06
N ILE A 118 -22.06 -2.42 -28.81
CA ILE A 118 -22.42 -2.83 -27.45
C ILE A 118 -21.31 -3.63 -26.77
N ASP A 119 -20.54 -4.43 -27.51
CA ASP A 119 -19.32 -5.08 -27.01
C ASP A 119 -18.29 -4.05 -26.52
N SER A 120 -18.23 -2.89 -27.18
CA SER A 120 -17.33 -1.79 -26.80
C SER A 120 -17.80 -1.08 -25.52
N VAL A 121 -19.12 -0.90 -25.36
CA VAL A 121 -19.73 -0.36 -24.13
C VAL A 121 -19.49 -1.29 -22.94
N ILE A 122 -19.66 -2.60 -23.12
CA ILE A 122 -19.39 -3.61 -22.09
C ILE A 122 -17.93 -3.56 -21.65
N LYS A 123 -16.99 -3.56 -22.61
CA LYS A 123 -15.55 -3.46 -22.32
C LYS A 123 -15.19 -2.18 -21.58
N ALA A 124 -15.74 -1.03 -21.98
CA ALA A 124 -15.50 0.25 -21.32
C ALA A 124 -16.05 0.25 -19.88
N SER A 125 -17.24 -0.33 -19.67
CA SER A 125 -17.88 -0.44 -18.36
C SER A 125 -17.12 -1.37 -17.42
N GLN A 126 -16.59 -2.49 -17.93
CA GLN A 126 -15.71 -3.39 -17.18
C GLN A 126 -14.41 -2.70 -16.77
N ARG A 127 -13.80 -1.92 -17.67
CA ARG A 127 -12.62 -1.10 -17.34
C ARG A 127 -12.93 -0.05 -16.27
N ALA A 128 -14.10 0.60 -16.34
CA ALA A 128 -14.54 1.55 -15.31
C ALA A 128 -14.74 0.85 -13.94
N LYS A 129 -15.31 -0.35 -13.93
CA LYS A 129 -15.46 -1.19 -12.72
C LYS A 129 -14.11 -1.53 -12.08
N GLU A 130 -13.08 -1.81 -12.90
CA GLU A 130 -11.72 -2.03 -12.41
C GLU A 130 -11.13 -0.78 -11.74
N LEU A 131 -11.34 0.42 -12.31
CA LEU A 131 -10.88 1.67 -11.70
C LEU A 131 -11.57 1.95 -10.36
N VAL A 132 -12.88 1.69 -10.27
CA VAL A 132 -13.65 1.85 -9.03
C VAL A 132 -13.17 0.85 -7.96
N LYS A 133 -12.86 -0.40 -8.36
CA LYS A 133 -12.23 -1.38 -7.46
C LYS A 133 -10.88 -0.91 -6.92
N GLN A 134 -10.06 -0.25 -7.73
CA GLN A 134 -8.77 0.31 -7.27
C GLN A 134 -8.97 1.45 -6.26
N ILE A 135 -9.99 2.30 -6.46
CA ILE A 135 -10.36 3.34 -5.50
C ILE A 135 -10.85 2.72 -4.18
N LEU A 136 -11.67 1.66 -4.25
CA LEU A 136 -12.13 0.90 -3.08
C LEU A 136 -10.97 0.24 -2.33
N ALA A 137 -10.03 -0.37 -3.03
CA ALA A 137 -8.85 -1.00 -2.44
C ALA A 137 -7.98 0.01 -1.67
N PHE A 138 -7.97 1.26 -2.11
CA PHE A 138 -7.28 2.36 -1.41
C PHE A 138 -8.08 2.89 -0.20
N SER A 139 -9.41 2.86 -0.30
CA SER A 139 -10.36 3.38 0.69
C SER A 139 -10.60 2.44 1.87
N ARG A 140 -10.62 1.14 1.59
CA ARG A 140 -10.92 0.08 2.54
C ARG A 140 -9.69 -0.25 3.37
N GLN A 141 -9.57 0.38 4.55
CA GLN A 141 -9.16 -0.39 5.72
C GLN A 141 -10.36 -1.25 6.15
N THR A 142 -10.64 -2.37 5.47
CA THR A 142 -11.65 -3.34 5.95
C THR A 142 -11.00 -4.65 6.35
N VAL A 143 -11.60 -5.23 7.40
CA VAL A 143 -11.40 -6.57 7.97
C VAL A 143 -10.71 -7.52 7.00
N THR A 144 -9.49 -7.88 7.36
CA THR A 144 -8.64 -8.81 6.63
C THR A 144 -9.25 -10.21 6.72
N GLU A 145 -9.78 -10.77 5.62
CA GLU A 145 -10.13 -12.19 5.56
C GLU A 145 -8.89 -12.98 5.13
N GLU A 146 -8.02 -13.24 6.11
CA GLU A 146 -6.86 -14.11 5.90
C GLU A 146 -7.34 -15.54 5.71
N ARG A 147 -6.92 -16.17 4.61
CA ARG A 147 -7.23 -17.57 4.30
C ARG A 147 -6.01 -18.26 3.70
N VAL A 148 -6.01 -19.59 3.78
CA VAL A 148 -5.01 -20.40 3.07
C VAL A 148 -5.27 -20.26 1.57
N LEU A 149 -4.27 -19.82 0.82
CA LEU A 149 -4.38 -19.59 -0.62
C LEU A 149 -3.12 -19.99 -1.36
N GLN A 150 -3.28 -20.26 -2.66
CA GLN A 150 -2.18 -20.52 -3.58
C GLN A 150 -1.86 -19.21 -4.34
N PRO A 151 -0.73 -18.52 -4.02
CA PRO A 151 -0.41 -17.22 -4.59
C PRO A 151 -0.23 -17.25 -6.12
N ALA A 152 0.12 -18.41 -6.69
CA ALA A 152 0.30 -18.57 -8.13
C ALA A 152 -0.94 -18.16 -8.95
N PHE A 153 -2.16 -18.44 -8.47
CA PHE A 153 -3.39 -18.10 -9.19
C PHE A 153 -3.64 -16.59 -9.21
N ILE A 154 -3.43 -15.93 -8.07
CA ILE A 154 -3.62 -14.48 -7.92
C ILE A 154 -2.59 -13.73 -8.77
N ILE A 155 -1.33 -14.19 -8.78
CA ILE A 155 -0.27 -13.58 -9.58
C ILE A 155 -0.58 -13.71 -11.07
N LYS A 156 -1.02 -14.88 -11.54
CA LYS A 156 -1.42 -15.08 -12.95
C LYS A 156 -2.59 -14.19 -13.35
N GLU A 157 -3.58 -14.03 -12.48
CA GLU A 157 -4.70 -13.11 -12.71
C GLU A 157 -4.23 -11.66 -12.81
N ALA A 158 -3.40 -11.21 -11.86
CA ALA A 158 -2.83 -9.86 -11.88
C ALA A 158 -2.00 -9.60 -13.13
N ILE A 159 -1.17 -10.55 -13.58
CA ILE A 159 -0.40 -10.44 -14.83
C ILE A 159 -1.32 -10.28 -16.04
N LYS A 160 -2.42 -11.04 -16.09
CA LYS A 160 -3.40 -10.94 -17.19
C LYS A 160 -4.02 -9.54 -17.26
N MET A 161 -4.38 -8.95 -16.11
CA MET A 161 -4.90 -7.58 -16.03
C MET A 161 -3.83 -6.53 -16.38
N LEU A 162 -2.60 -6.71 -15.87
CA LEU A 162 -1.47 -5.83 -16.17
C LEU A 162 -1.14 -5.80 -17.65
N ARG A 163 -1.21 -6.95 -18.35
CA ARG A 163 -0.96 -6.99 -19.79
C ARG A 163 -1.95 -6.13 -20.58
N ALA A 164 -3.20 -6.01 -20.13
CA ALA A 164 -4.23 -5.19 -20.76
C ALA A 164 -4.02 -3.68 -20.54
N THR A 165 -3.25 -3.29 -19.51
CA THR A 165 -3.02 -1.89 -19.12
C THR A 165 -1.64 -1.37 -19.51
N LEU A 166 -0.62 -2.24 -19.55
CA LEU A 166 0.73 -1.88 -19.92
C LEU A 166 0.90 -1.70 -21.44
N PRO A 167 1.66 -0.70 -21.90
CA PRO A 167 1.95 -0.50 -23.31
C PRO A 167 2.76 -1.67 -23.88
N THR A 168 2.69 -1.88 -25.20
CA THR A 168 3.43 -2.93 -25.91
C THR A 168 4.95 -2.77 -25.86
N THR A 169 5.43 -1.61 -25.41
CA THR A 169 6.85 -1.32 -25.14
C THR A 169 7.41 -2.04 -23.91
N ILE A 170 6.55 -2.62 -23.08
CA ILE A 170 6.95 -3.44 -21.92
C ILE A 170 6.75 -4.91 -22.26
N GLU A 171 7.84 -5.69 -22.30
CA GLU A 171 7.80 -7.14 -22.38
C GLU A 171 7.55 -7.72 -20.98
N ILE A 172 6.63 -8.67 -20.83
CA ILE A 172 6.38 -9.34 -19.54
C ILE A 172 6.94 -10.74 -19.62
N GLN A 173 7.93 -11.03 -18.79
CA GLN A 173 8.51 -12.36 -18.60
C GLN A 173 8.06 -12.90 -17.24
N GLN A 174 7.54 -14.14 -17.23
CA GLN A 174 7.01 -14.75 -16.00
C GLN A 174 7.59 -16.14 -15.77
N ASN A 175 7.96 -16.43 -14.53
CA ASN A 175 8.35 -17.76 -14.07
C ASN A 175 7.60 -18.09 -12.78
N ILE A 176 6.41 -18.68 -12.91
CA ILE A 176 5.50 -18.91 -11.79
C ILE A 176 5.43 -20.41 -11.48
N ASP A 177 6.10 -20.82 -10.39
CA ASP A 177 5.99 -22.17 -9.87
C ASP A 177 4.62 -22.38 -9.21
N LEU A 178 3.83 -23.31 -9.76
CA LEU A 178 2.50 -23.66 -9.24
C LEU A 178 2.56 -24.44 -7.92
N GLU A 179 3.72 -25.02 -7.60
CA GLU A 179 3.96 -25.81 -6.41
C GLU A 179 4.81 -25.06 -5.36
N ALA A 180 4.94 -23.73 -5.50
CA ALA A 180 5.72 -22.89 -4.60
C ALA A 180 5.29 -22.98 -3.11
N GLY A 181 4.07 -23.46 -2.85
CA GLY A 181 3.48 -23.60 -1.54
C GLY A 181 2.22 -22.74 -1.36
N VAL A 182 1.44 -23.04 -0.32
CA VAL A 182 0.30 -22.22 0.09
C VAL A 182 0.73 -21.24 1.19
N ILE A 183 0.09 -20.09 1.25
CA ILE A 183 0.32 -19.06 2.27
C ILE A 183 -0.98 -18.74 2.99
N PHE A 184 -0.90 -18.25 4.22
CA PHE A 184 -2.04 -17.71 4.96
C PHE A 184 -2.04 -16.19 4.83
N ALA A 185 -2.88 -15.67 3.94
CA ALA A 185 -2.89 -14.24 3.61
C ALA A 185 -4.26 -13.79 3.10
N ASP A 186 -4.45 -12.48 3.02
CA ASP A 186 -5.59 -11.88 2.33
C ASP A 186 -5.31 -11.84 0.81
N PRO A 187 -6.17 -12.44 -0.04
CA PRO A 187 -5.99 -12.40 -1.49
C PRO A 187 -5.86 -10.98 -2.06
N THR A 188 -6.57 -10.01 -1.48
CA THR A 188 -6.53 -8.61 -1.92
C THR A 188 -5.18 -7.97 -1.66
N GLN A 189 -4.53 -8.33 -0.54
CA GLN A 189 -3.18 -7.85 -0.21
C GLN A 189 -2.13 -8.45 -1.14
N ILE A 190 -2.26 -9.72 -1.53
CA ILE A 190 -1.37 -10.33 -2.52
C ILE A 190 -1.52 -9.63 -3.87
N HIS A 191 -2.76 -9.36 -4.30
CA HIS A 191 -3.00 -8.60 -5.52
C HIS A 191 -2.37 -7.19 -5.43
N GLN A 192 -2.54 -6.51 -4.30
CA GLN A 192 -1.98 -5.17 -4.07
C GLN A 192 -0.45 -5.16 -4.11
N ILE A 193 0.22 -6.21 -3.58
CA ILE A 193 1.68 -6.37 -3.71
C ILE A 193 2.08 -6.37 -5.19
N ILE A 194 1.46 -7.26 -5.98
CA ILE A 194 1.81 -7.42 -7.39
C ILE A 194 1.53 -6.15 -8.19
N THR A 195 0.35 -5.56 -8.03
CA THR A 195 -0.03 -4.34 -8.76
C THR A 195 0.92 -3.20 -8.43
N ASN A 196 1.20 -2.93 -7.14
CA ASN A 196 2.09 -1.84 -6.75
C ASN A 196 3.52 -2.02 -7.27
N LEU A 197 4.08 -3.24 -7.18
CA LEU A 197 5.42 -3.52 -7.69
C LEU A 197 5.48 -3.38 -9.21
N CYS A 198 4.49 -3.92 -9.94
CA CYS A 198 4.45 -3.83 -11.40
C CYS A 198 4.22 -2.40 -11.89
N THR A 199 3.39 -1.61 -11.21
CA THR A 199 3.21 -0.18 -11.51
C THR A 199 4.49 0.61 -11.26
N ASN A 200 5.22 0.31 -10.19
CA ASN A 200 6.52 0.93 -9.93
C ASN A 200 7.56 0.58 -11.01
N ALA A 201 7.64 -0.70 -11.39
CA ALA A 201 8.47 -1.17 -12.48
C ALA A 201 8.13 -0.49 -13.81
N PHE A 202 6.83 -0.36 -14.13
CA PHE A 202 6.38 0.36 -15.31
C PHE A 202 6.81 1.83 -15.30
N HIS A 203 6.61 2.55 -14.20
CA HIS A 203 7.03 3.96 -14.11
C HIS A 203 8.54 4.11 -14.28
N ALA A 204 9.34 3.13 -13.85
CA ALA A 204 10.79 3.12 -14.04
C ALA A 204 11.22 2.89 -15.50
N MET A 205 10.31 2.40 -16.35
CA MET A 205 10.51 2.05 -17.76
C MET A 205 9.62 2.87 -18.71
N GLU A 206 8.92 3.90 -18.23
CA GLU A 206 7.88 4.63 -18.97
C GLU A 206 8.41 5.20 -20.29
N GLU A 207 9.63 5.76 -20.29
CA GLU A 207 10.24 6.37 -21.47
C GLU A 207 10.95 5.37 -22.39
N THR A 208 11.63 4.38 -21.84
CA THR A 208 12.53 3.49 -22.59
C THR A 208 11.87 2.19 -23.05
N GLY A 209 10.73 1.84 -22.47
CA GLY A 209 10.28 0.45 -22.47
C GLY A 209 11.23 -0.45 -21.67
N GLY A 210 11.02 -1.76 -21.73
CA GLY A 210 11.90 -2.71 -21.05
C GLY A 210 11.24 -4.05 -20.75
N ILE A 211 11.89 -4.82 -19.87
CA ILE A 211 11.44 -6.15 -19.46
C ILE A 211 10.96 -6.09 -18.02
N LEU A 212 9.69 -6.45 -17.81
CA LEU A 212 9.09 -6.71 -16.51
C LEU A 212 9.18 -8.21 -16.22
N ASN A 213 10.04 -8.59 -15.27
CA ASN A 213 10.21 -9.95 -14.80
C ASN A 213 9.36 -10.20 -13.55
N ILE A 214 8.54 -11.25 -13.56
CA ILE A 214 7.75 -11.66 -12.39
C ILE A 214 8.03 -13.12 -12.11
N SER A 215 8.43 -13.46 -10.89
CA SER A 215 8.68 -14.85 -10.51
C SER A 215 8.04 -15.22 -9.17
N LEU A 216 7.71 -16.50 -9.05
CA LEU A 216 7.20 -17.13 -7.85
C LEU A 216 7.94 -18.45 -7.67
N GLN A 217 8.58 -18.64 -6.51
CA GLN A 217 9.30 -19.87 -6.20
C GLN A 217 9.25 -20.19 -4.70
N ASN A 218 9.38 -21.47 -4.35
CA ASN A 218 9.65 -21.89 -2.99
C ASN A 218 11.12 -21.62 -2.65
N LYS A 219 11.39 -21.16 -1.41
CA LYS A 219 12.74 -20.93 -0.92
C LYS A 219 12.84 -21.27 0.56
N GLU A 220 13.81 -22.10 0.90
CA GLU A 220 14.20 -22.33 2.29
C GLU A 220 15.17 -21.24 2.73
N LEU A 221 14.84 -20.53 3.82
CA LEU A 221 15.69 -19.50 4.41
C LEU A 221 16.26 -19.98 5.74
N ALA A 222 17.58 -19.92 5.87
CA ALA A 222 18.29 -20.21 7.11
C ALA A 222 18.48 -18.94 7.95
N LEU A 223 18.90 -19.10 9.21
CA LEU A 223 19.23 -17.97 10.10
C LEU A 223 20.25 -16.99 9.47
N ALA A 224 21.20 -17.50 8.68
CA ALA A 224 22.21 -16.68 8.03
C ALA A 224 21.61 -15.73 6.96
N ASP A 225 20.52 -16.14 6.30
CA ASP A 225 19.83 -15.34 5.28
C ASP A 225 18.97 -14.23 5.89
N LEU A 226 18.62 -14.38 7.17
CA LEU A 226 17.74 -13.49 7.94
C LEU A 226 18.51 -12.54 8.88
N ALA A 227 19.82 -12.35 8.66
CA ALA A 227 20.65 -11.52 9.54
C ALA A 227 20.15 -10.07 9.69
N SER A 228 19.45 -9.54 8.67
CA SER A 228 18.85 -8.20 8.68
C SER A 228 17.39 -8.18 9.18
N GLU A 229 16.81 -9.34 9.48
CA GLU A 229 15.38 -9.52 9.78
C GLU A 229 15.20 -10.30 11.10
N PRO A 230 15.52 -9.70 12.26
CA PRO A 230 15.56 -10.41 13.56
C PRO A 230 14.20 -10.94 14.03
N ASP A 231 13.10 -10.39 13.51
CA ASP A 231 11.74 -10.78 13.87
C ASP A 231 11.18 -11.94 13.00
N VAL A 232 11.93 -12.41 12.00
CA VAL A 232 11.51 -13.46 11.06
C VAL A 232 12.14 -14.80 11.44
N GLN A 233 11.34 -15.86 11.47
CA GLN A 233 11.82 -17.21 11.77
C GLN A 233 12.32 -17.92 10.50
N PRO A 234 13.42 -18.71 10.57
CA PRO A 234 13.86 -19.58 9.47
C PRO A 234 12.79 -20.60 9.08
N GLY A 235 12.77 -21.00 7.81
CA GLY A 235 11.81 -21.98 7.31
C GLY A 235 11.58 -21.89 5.81
N HIS A 236 10.45 -22.47 5.37
CA HIS A 236 10.04 -22.42 3.97
C HIS A 236 9.24 -21.15 3.71
N PHE A 237 9.62 -20.42 2.67
CA PHE A 237 8.99 -19.20 2.21
C PHE A 237 8.59 -19.34 0.75
N VAL A 238 7.50 -18.68 0.39
CA VAL A 238 7.23 -18.28 -0.98
C VAL A 238 7.99 -16.98 -1.24
N GLU A 239 8.86 -16.97 -2.25
CA GLU A 239 9.50 -15.77 -2.76
C GLU A 239 8.74 -15.28 -4.00
N ILE A 240 8.19 -14.07 -3.91
CA ILE A 240 7.63 -13.34 -5.03
C ILE A 240 8.66 -12.29 -5.45
N SER A 241 9.14 -12.35 -6.69
CA SER A 241 10.06 -11.34 -7.22
C SER A 241 9.43 -10.53 -8.34
N VAL A 242 9.57 -9.21 -8.31
CA VAL A 242 9.23 -8.32 -9.43
C VAL A 242 10.46 -7.50 -9.79
N GLY A 243 10.95 -7.67 -11.02
CA GLY A 243 12.12 -7.01 -11.55
C GLY A 243 11.82 -6.17 -12.80
N ASP A 244 12.48 -5.03 -12.91
CA ASP A 244 12.45 -4.16 -14.09
C ASP A 244 13.86 -3.95 -14.65
N THR A 245 13.94 -3.53 -15.92
CA THR A 245 15.17 -3.07 -16.57
C THR A 245 15.20 -1.53 -16.68
N GLY A 246 14.54 -0.83 -15.76
CA GLY A 246 14.40 0.61 -15.76
C GLY A 246 15.62 1.35 -15.22
N GLN A 247 15.40 2.59 -14.79
CA GLN A 247 16.48 3.49 -14.36
C GLN A 247 17.20 3.06 -13.06
N GLY A 248 16.62 2.13 -12.30
CA GLY A 248 17.18 1.70 -11.01
C GLY A 248 17.03 2.73 -9.90
N ILE A 249 17.56 2.41 -8.73
CA ILE A 249 17.49 3.21 -7.50
C ILE A 249 18.93 3.53 -7.07
N ALA A 250 19.15 4.80 -6.72
CA ALA A 250 20.45 5.27 -6.25
C ALA A 250 20.74 4.76 -4.82
N PRO A 251 21.98 4.36 -4.49
CA PRO A 251 22.30 3.80 -3.18
C PRO A 251 21.95 4.73 -2.00
N GLU A 252 22.02 6.05 -2.20
CA GLU A 252 21.82 7.06 -1.15
C GLU A 252 20.38 7.14 -0.65
N ILE A 253 19.43 6.61 -1.42
CA ILE A 253 18.00 6.62 -1.10
C ILE A 253 17.47 5.23 -0.74
N MET A 254 18.30 4.18 -0.83
CA MET A 254 17.90 2.78 -0.63
C MET A 254 17.25 2.55 0.74
N ASP A 255 17.79 3.15 1.79
CA ASP A 255 17.29 2.99 3.16
C ASP A 255 15.94 3.69 3.39
N LYS A 256 15.53 4.59 2.48
CA LYS A 256 14.32 5.42 2.61
C LYS A 256 13.17 4.97 1.72
N ILE A 257 13.39 4.02 0.81
CA ILE A 257 12.38 3.65 -0.19
C ILE A 257 11.11 3.03 0.40
N PHE A 258 11.20 2.51 1.63
CA PHE A 258 10.07 1.96 2.38
C PHE A 258 9.44 2.98 3.34
N ASP A 259 10.01 4.17 3.48
CA ASP A 259 9.45 5.22 4.31
C ASP A 259 8.13 5.73 3.70
N PRO A 260 7.07 5.87 4.51
CA PRO A 260 5.81 6.45 4.05
C PRO A 260 6.01 7.82 3.40
N PHE A 261 5.38 8.04 2.25
CA PHE A 261 5.42 9.29 1.46
C PHE A 261 6.76 9.59 0.78
N PHE A 262 7.76 8.73 0.92
CA PHE A 262 9.01 8.88 0.18
C PHE A 262 8.76 8.61 -1.31
N THR A 263 9.10 9.59 -2.16
CA THR A 263 9.00 9.45 -3.61
C THR A 263 10.06 10.32 -4.29
N THR A 264 10.68 9.77 -5.34
CA THR A 264 11.56 10.50 -6.26
C THR A 264 10.82 11.00 -7.51
N LYS A 265 9.53 10.66 -7.64
CA LYS A 265 8.69 11.01 -8.79
C LYS A 265 8.19 12.46 -8.67
N GLU A 266 7.90 13.07 -9.82
CA GLU A 266 7.31 14.42 -9.91
C GLU A 266 6.00 14.52 -9.11
N VAL A 267 5.69 15.73 -8.65
CA VAL A 267 4.47 16.04 -7.89
C VAL A 267 3.24 15.57 -8.68
N GLY A 268 2.49 14.62 -8.12
CA GLY A 268 1.29 14.04 -8.75
C GLY A 268 1.48 12.72 -9.50
N LYS A 269 2.71 12.26 -9.76
CA LYS A 269 2.99 10.97 -10.43
C LYS A 269 3.23 9.79 -9.47
N GLY A 270 3.24 10.05 -8.17
CA GLY A 270 3.42 9.02 -7.15
C GLY A 270 2.98 9.48 -5.77
N THR A 271 2.27 8.62 -5.06
CA THR A 271 1.82 8.88 -3.68
C THR A 271 2.91 8.64 -2.64
N GLY A 272 4.01 7.97 -3.02
CA GLY A 272 5.06 7.52 -2.10
C GLY A 272 4.61 6.48 -1.07
N MET A 273 3.40 5.92 -1.21
CA MET A 273 2.84 4.98 -0.24
C MET A 273 2.95 3.51 -0.68
N GLY A 274 3.14 3.22 -1.97
CA GLY A 274 3.07 1.86 -2.49
C GLY A 274 4.03 0.88 -1.81
N LEU A 275 5.31 1.25 -1.68
CA LEU A 275 6.33 0.40 -1.05
C LEU A 275 6.16 0.29 0.46
N ALA A 276 5.75 1.37 1.14
CA ALA A 276 5.44 1.34 2.58
C ALA A 276 4.25 0.41 2.89
N ILE A 277 3.23 0.40 2.04
CA ILE A 277 2.08 -0.52 2.15
C ILE A 277 2.54 -1.97 1.97
N ILE A 278 3.34 -2.26 0.93
CA ILE A 278 3.87 -3.61 0.70
C ILE A 278 4.69 -4.09 1.90
N HIS A 279 5.56 -3.22 2.43
CA HIS A 279 6.35 -3.52 3.61
C HIS A 279 5.47 -3.86 4.82
N GLY A 280 4.40 -3.09 5.05
CA GLY A 280 3.42 -3.38 6.10
C GLY A 280 2.67 -4.70 5.91
N ILE A 281 2.23 -5.00 4.67
CA ILE A 281 1.58 -6.28 4.32
C ILE A 281 2.51 -7.46 4.59
N ALA A 282 3.76 -7.37 4.12
CA ALA A 282 4.75 -8.44 4.29
C ALA A 282 5.01 -8.71 5.78
N LYS A 283 5.27 -7.67 6.57
CA LYS A 283 5.50 -7.79 8.02
C LYS A 283 4.28 -8.37 8.75
N LYS A 284 3.06 -7.92 8.44
CA LYS A 284 1.83 -8.44 9.05
C LYS A 284 1.64 -9.94 8.76
N SER A 285 2.07 -10.39 7.59
CA SER A 285 2.01 -11.79 7.16
C SER A 285 3.15 -12.67 7.71
N GLY A 286 3.96 -12.14 8.65
CA GLY A 286 5.13 -12.85 9.20
C GLY A 286 6.31 -12.95 8.21
N GLY A 287 6.27 -12.16 7.15
CA GLY A 287 7.26 -12.11 6.09
C GLY A 287 8.05 -10.80 6.07
N PHE A 288 8.77 -10.57 4.97
CA PHE A 288 9.54 -9.35 4.75
C PHE A 288 9.70 -9.03 3.27
N ILE A 289 10.16 -7.81 2.96
CA ILE A 289 10.49 -7.36 1.61
C ILE A 289 11.95 -6.91 1.56
N SER A 290 12.66 -7.26 0.49
CA SER A 290 13.98 -6.72 0.20
C SER A 290 14.06 -6.20 -1.23
N CYS A 291 15.07 -5.36 -1.49
CA CYS A 291 15.29 -4.74 -2.78
C CYS A 291 16.75 -4.93 -3.21
N LYS A 292 16.96 -5.27 -4.48
CA LYS A 292 18.26 -5.19 -5.14
C LYS A 292 18.10 -4.26 -6.33
N SER A 293 18.85 -3.17 -6.35
CA SER A 293 18.84 -2.23 -7.46
C SER A 293 20.24 -1.75 -7.76
N SER A 294 20.46 -1.33 -9.01
CA SER A 294 21.65 -0.59 -9.39
C SER A 294 21.27 0.47 -10.41
N PRO A 295 21.84 1.69 -10.33
CA PRO A 295 21.57 2.74 -11.30
C PRO A 295 21.76 2.25 -12.74
N SER A 296 20.77 2.54 -13.58
CA SER A 296 20.70 2.19 -15.00
C SER A 296 20.73 0.68 -15.32
N LYS A 297 20.55 -0.19 -14.32
CA LYS A 297 20.44 -1.64 -14.51
C LYS A 297 19.08 -2.21 -14.11
N GLY A 298 18.20 -1.35 -13.59
CA GLY A 298 16.88 -1.72 -13.10
C GLY A 298 16.87 -2.12 -11.62
N THR A 299 15.68 -2.52 -11.18
CA THR A 299 15.40 -2.87 -9.79
C THR A 299 14.75 -4.23 -9.70
N THR A 300 14.98 -4.97 -8.63
CA THR A 300 14.23 -6.18 -8.30
C THR A 300 13.83 -6.17 -6.83
N PHE A 301 12.53 -6.22 -6.59
CA PHE A 301 11.95 -6.40 -5.27
C PHE A 301 11.66 -7.88 -5.03
N TYR A 302 11.92 -8.34 -3.81
CA TYR A 302 11.68 -9.69 -3.34
C TYR A 302 10.77 -9.63 -2.11
N VAL A 303 9.60 -10.26 -2.18
CA VAL A 303 8.68 -10.39 -1.06
C VAL A 303 8.68 -11.85 -0.61
N TYR A 304 8.95 -12.07 0.66
CA TYR A 304 9.02 -13.39 1.28
C TYR A 304 7.83 -13.56 2.21
N LEU A 305 7.04 -14.61 1.98
CA LEU A 305 5.89 -14.96 2.82
C LEU A 305 6.03 -16.40 3.31
N PRO A 306 5.83 -16.69 4.60
CA PRO A 306 6.02 -18.03 5.15
C PRO A 306 5.02 -19.01 4.51
N VAL A 307 5.50 -20.19 4.12
CA VAL A 307 4.66 -21.28 3.64
C VAL A 307 3.83 -21.80 4.81
N HIS A 308 2.53 -21.91 4.60
CA HIS A 308 1.63 -22.51 5.56
C HIS A 308 1.76 -24.03 5.51
N ALA A 309 2.07 -24.64 6.67
CA ALA A 309 2.39 -26.07 6.77
C ALA A 309 1.19 -27.01 6.54
N ASP A 310 -0.04 -26.51 6.64
CA ASP A 310 -1.25 -27.31 6.44
C ASP A 310 -1.68 -27.28 4.96
N THR A 311 -1.40 -28.36 4.25
CA THR A 311 -1.66 -28.57 2.82
C THR A 311 -3.10 -28.98 2.54
N ALA A 312 -4.08 -28.45 3.28
CA ALA A 312 -5.45 -28.49 2.84
C ALA A 312 -5.53 -27.66 1.54
N GLN A 313 -5.58 -28.35 0.40
CA GLN A 313 -5.74 -27.72 -0.90
C GLN A 313 -6.90 -26.73 -0.80
N PRO A 314 -6.71 -25.46 -1.19
CA PRO A 314 -7.85 -24.57 -1.34
C PRO A 314 -8.76 -25.22 -2.39
N GLU A 315 -10.00 -25.50 -2.00
CA GLU A 315 -11.05 -25.86 -2.95
C GLU A 315 -11.02 -24.78 -4.03
N ALA A 316 -10.61 -25.18 -5.23
CA ALA A 316 -10.84 -24.37 -6.39
C ALA A 316 -12.37 -24.26 -6.49
N GLU A 317 -12.92 -23.09 -6.16
CA GLU A 317 -14.25 -22.70 -6.63
C GLU A 317 -14.14 -22.56 -8.16
N THR A 318 -14.07 -23.69 -8.86
CA THR A 318 -14.57 -23.79 -10.20
C THR A 318 -16.07 -23.76 -10.04
N THR A 319 -16.68 -22.57 -10.08
CA THR A 319 -18.09 -22.49 -10.40
C THR A 319 -18.22 -22.99 -11.83
N PRO A 320 -18.86 -24.14 -12.09
CA PRO A 320 -19.26 -24.45 -13.44
C PRO A 320 -20.25 -23.37 -13.85
N ALA A 321 -20.16 -22.88 -15.08
CA ALA A 321 -21.31 -22.21 -15.69
C ALA A 321 -22.41 -23.27 -15.84
N GLU A 322 -23.20 -23.46 -14.78
CA GLU A 322 -24.44 -24.22 -14.90
C GLU A 322 -25.38 -23.47 -15.85
N LEU A 323 -26.04 -24.23 -16.72
CA LEU A 323 -27.12 -23.74 -17.54
C LEU A 323 -28.11 -23.02 -16.63
N VAL A 324 -28.34 -21.73 -16.89
CA VAL A 324 -29.28 -20.91 -16.12
C VAL A 324 -30.63 -21.64 -16.12
N GLN A 325 -31.06 -22.10 -14.94
CA GLN A 325 -32.36 -22.74 -14.78
C GLN A 325 -33.44 -21.67 -14.98
N THR A 326 -34.26 -21.85 -16.01
CA THR A 326 -35.45 -21.05 -16.24
C THR A 326 -36.60 -21.58 -15.39
N GLY A 327 -37.51 -20.70 -14.97
CA GLY A 327 -38.63 -21.03 -14.08
C GLY A 327 -39.90 -20.26 -14.43
N ILE A 328 -40.97 -20.46 -13.67
CA ILE A 328 -42.30 -19.82 -13.85
C ILE A 328 -42.87 -19.23 -12.54
N GLU A 329 -42.05 -19.24 -11.49
CA GLU A 329 -42.39 -18.80 -10.14
C GLU A 329 -42.63 -17.28 -10.08
N HIS A 330 -43.28 -16.83 -9.00
CA HIS A 330 -43.41 -15.41 -8.66
C HIS A 330 -42.26 -14.99 -7.77
N ILE A 331 -41.51 -13.95 -8.16
CA ILE A 331 -40.35 -13.43 -7.43
C ILE A 331 -40.60 -11.97 -7.08
N LEU A 332 -40.70 -11.64 -5.79
CA LEU A 332 -40.69 -10.25 -5.35
C LEU A 332 -39.25 -9.73 -5.34
N PHE A 333 -38.91 -8.84 -6.29
CA PHE A 333 -37.60 -8.19 -6.35
C PHE A 333 -37.68 -6.78 -5.76
N ILE A 334 -36.88 -6.50 -4.73
CA ILE A 334 -36.85 -5.21 -4.02
C ILE A 334 -35.41 -4.71 -4.04
N ASP A 335 -35.23 -3.50 -4.55
CA ASP A 335 -33.97 -2.75 -4.54
C ASP A 335 -34.29 -1.28 -4.19
N ASP A 336 -33.37 -0.60 -3.50
CA ASP A 336 -33.52 0.80 -3.13
C ASP A 336 -33.24 1.77 -4.30
N GLU A 337 -32.60 1.29 -5.36
CA GLU A 337 -32.41 2.02 -6.61
C GLU A 337 -33.38 1.55 -7.71
N GLU A 338 -34.24 2.46 -8.16
CA GLU A 338 -35.26 2.20 -9.19
C GLU A 338 -34.69 1.61 -10.49
N ILE A 339 -33.50 2.06 -10.90
CA ILE A 339 -32.83 1.58 -12.12
C ILE A 339 -32.40 0.12 -11.97
N LEU A 340 -31.87 -0.27 -10.80
CA LEU A 340 -31.48 -1.65 -10.52
C LEU A 340 -32.69 -2.56 -10.34
N ALA A 341 -33.75 -2.06 -9.70
CA ALA A 341 -35.03 -2.76 -9.56
C ALA A 341 -35.62 -3.12 -10.93
N GLU A 342 -35.71 -2.16 -11.86
CA GLU A 342 -36.24 -2.39 -13.21
C GLU A 342 -35.32 -3.29 -14.07
N MET A 343 -34.00 -3.14 -13.93
CA MET A 343 -33.04 -4.03 -14.60
C MET A 343 -33.21 -5.47 -14.13
N GLY A 344 -33.24 -5.70 -12.82
CA GLY A 344 -33.39 -7.04 -12.22
C GLY A 344 -34.72 -7.69 -12.60
N LYS A 345 -35.81 -6.92 -12.56
CA LYS A 345 -37.12 -7.34 -13.07
C LYS A 345 -37.04 -7.82 -14.52
N THR A 346 -36.46 -7.01 -15.40
CA THR A 346 -36.35 -7.34 -16.83
C THR A 346 -35.52 -8.62 -17.05
N MET A 347 -34.41 -8.79 -16.31
CA MET A 347 -33.58 -10.00 -16.38
C MET A 347 -34.35 -11.25 -15.92
N LEU A 348 -35.08 -11.17 -14.81
CA LEU A 348 -35.86 -12.29 -14.28
C LEU A 348 -37.03 -12.66 -15.19
N GLU A 349 -37.72 -11.67 -15.77
CA GLU A 349 -38.78 -11.90 -16.77
C GLU A 349 -38.23 -12.60 -18.03
N ARG A 350 -37.02 -12.25 -18.49
CA ARG A 350 -36.33 -12.95 -19.59
C ARG A 350 -36.03 -14.42 -19.28
N LEU A 351 -35.84 -14.76 -18.01
CA LEU A 351 -35.63 -16.14 -17.55
C LEU A 351 -36.95 -16.92 -17.33
N GLY A 352 -38.11 -16.30 -17.60
CA GLY A 352 -39.43 -16.93 -17.55
C GLY A 352 -40.21 -16.69 -16.25
N TYR A 353 -39.60 -16.04 -15.26
CA TYR A 353 -40.24 -15.73 -13.98
C TYR A 353 -41.24 -14.58 -14.12
N ARG A 354 -42.17 -14.49 -13.15
CA ARG A 354 -43.04 -13.32 -13.00
C ARG A 354 -42.57 -12.53 -11.79
N VAL A 355 -42.34 -11.24 -11.95
CA VAL A 355 -41.74 -10.38 -10.92
C VAL A 355 -42.72 -9.37 -10.39
#